data_AF-A0A7S0IF18-F1
#
_entry.id   AF-A0A7S0IF18-F1
#
_cell.length_a   1.000
_cell.length_b   1.000
_cell.length_c   1.000
_cell.angle_alpha   90.00
_cell.angle_beta   90.00
_cell.angle_gamma   90.00
#
_symmetry.space_group_name_H-M   'P 1'
#
loop_
_entity.id
_entity.type
_entity.pdbx_description
1 polymer ?
#
loop_
_entity_poly.entity_id
_entity_poly.type
_entity_poly.pdbx_seq_one_letter_code
_entity_poly.pdbx_strand_id
1 'polypeptide(L)'
;RLGDMSAASRACRAAPALLRLASSSHEPRRARIVARAAKGAAKRDASSGLLSGVHPESVAAVSAIAERAQAASDRWGTEVTEFLDPALVADARVVIDRMADCEARPWGGYDRAERVRLVIGRREVLDGDDDDSFAALTDASNGCVALLQISGNFMFDAADHRDFLGAALGAGIERDRLGDILVQGERGAQILATPPMAAFLSSAMTSVRKVPVAATIAPLTDLRVPPPRVDTFASVEKSMRLDAVASAGFRMSRSKMSDLIAAGAVKVNWREGAKPKTECKSGDVISLRGKGRVEVGEVTT
;
A
#
# COMPACT_ATOMS: atom_id res chain seq x y z
N ARG A 1 -68.85 11.81 26.21
CA ARG A 1 -69.23 11.15 27.49
C ARG A 1 -67.91 10.65 28.08
N LEU A 2 -67.26 11.40 28.98
CA LEU A 2 -67.39 11.31 30.45
C LEU A 2 -67.30 9.83 30.89
N GLY A 3 -66.16 9.40 31.44
CA GLY A 3 -65.77 9.47 32.87
C GLY A 3 -65.45 8.01 33.26
N ASP A 4 -64.59 7.60 34.20
CA ASP A 4 -64.12 8.19 35.45
C ASP A 4 -62.96 7.29 35.97
N MET A 5 -61.85 7.82 36.50
CA MET A 5 -61.52 8.04 37.93
C MET A 5 -60.54 7.02 38.53
N SER A 6 -59.42 7.54 39.08
CA SER A 6 -59.03 7.49 40.51
C SER A 6 -57.52 7.81 40.60
N ALA A 7 -57.07 9.01 41.01
CA ALA A 7 -56.87 9.50 42.40
C ALA A 7 -55.88 8.62 43.20
N ALA A 8 -54.88 9.09 43.98
CA ALA A 8 -54.46 10.37 44.55
C ALA A 8 -52.95 10.22 44.94
N SER A 9 -52.11 11.23 45.12
CA SER A 9 -52.00 12.17 46.25
C SER A 9 -50.72 13.02 46.02
N ARG A 10 -50.75 14.37 45.90
CA ARG A 10 -50.57 15.40 46.98
C ARG A 10 -49.41 15.08 47.95
N ALA A 11 -48.50 15.98 48.34
CA ALA A 11 -48.32 17.43 48.32
C ALA A 11 -46.78 17.70 48.50
N CYS A 12 -46.14 18.86 48.43
CA CYS A 12 -46.47 20.20 48.92
C CYS A 12 -45.35 21.20 48.49
N ARG A 13 -45.74 22.38 47.96
CA ARG A 13 -45.36 23.77 48.37
C ARG A 13 -43.92 24.06 48.83
N ALA A 14 -43.27 25.21 48.61
CA ALA A 14 -43.49 26.49 47.90
C ALA A 14 -42.16 27.30 48.02
N ALA A 15 -42.03 28.34 47.19
CA ALA A 15 -40.96 29.36 47.04
C ALA A 15 -40.59 30.15 48.35
N PRO A 16 -39.66 31.15 48.41
CA PRO A 16 -39.15 32.01 47.33
C PRO A 16 -37.68 32.54 47.41
N ALA A 17 -37.38 33.40 46.43
CA ALA A 17 -36.14 34.10 46.10
C ALA A 17 -35.47 34.94 47.20
N LEU A 18 -34.15 35.15 47.08
CA LEU A 18 -33.46 36.34 47.58
C LEU A 18 -32.25 36.71 46.69
N LEU A 19 -32.34 37.94 46.19
CA LEU A 19 -31.37 38.71 45.41
C LEU A 19 -30.24 39.22 46.31
N ARG A 20 -28.97 39.22 45.87
CA ARG A 20 -27.95 40.25 46.24
C ARG A 20 -26.66 40.17 45.41
N LEU A 21 -26.53 41.16 44.52
CA LEU A 21 -25.39 42.06 44.24
C LEU A 21 -23.94 41.55 44.31
N ALA A 22 -23.30 41.70 43.14
CA ALA A 22 -21.91 41.99 42.82
C ALA A 22 -20.91 42.30 43.95
N SER A 23 -19.73 41.66 43.87
CA SER A 23 -18.46 42.36 44.05
C SER A 23 -17.36 41.68 43.22
N SER A 24 -16.62 42.52 42.50
CA SER A 24 -15.46 42.20 41.70
C SER A 24 -14.20 42.14 42.58
N SER A 25 -13.30 41.21 42.28
CA SER A 25 -11.84 41.32 42.54
C SER A 25 -11.17 40.08 41.94
N HIS A 26 -10.62 40.22 40.74
CA HIS A 26 -9.18 40.39 40.51
C HIS A 26 -8.41 39.06 40.58
N GLU A 27 -8.43 38.33 39.46
CA GLU A 27 -7.54 37.19 39.22
C GLU A 27 -6.63 37.52 38.01
N PRO A 28 -5.32 37.29 38.11
CA PRO A 28 -4.36 37.84 37.15
C PRO A 28 -4.46 37.15 35.78
N ARG A 29 -4.72 37.96 34.76
CA ARG A 29 -4.65 37.56 33.34
C ARG A 29 -3.23 37.12 33.01
N ARG A 30 -2.99 35.80 32.93
CA ARG A 30 -1.81 35.24 32.27
C ARG A 30 -1.94 35.50 30.77
N ALA A 31 -1.33 36.59 30.30
CA ALA A 31 -1.13 36.84 28.89
C ALA A 31 -0.16 35.77 28.33
N ARG A 32 -0.68 34.84 27.53
CA ARG A 32 0.14 33.91 26.77
C ARG A 32 0.67 34.68 25.56
N ILE A 33 1.92 35.15 25.65
CA ILE A 33 2.65 35.74 24.52
C ILE A 33 2.84 34.63 23.49
N VAL A 34 2.04 34.64 22.41
CA VAL A 34 2.30 33.81 21.23
C VAL A 34 3.38 34.54 20.44
N ALA A 35 4.65 34.27 20.77
CA ALA A 35 5.77 34.71 19.96
C ALA A 35 5.74 33.95 18.62
N ARG A 36 5.24 34.60 17.56
CA ARG A 36 5.51 34.19 16.18
C ARG A 36 6.96 34.51 15.86
N ALA A 37 7.86 33.57 16.13
CA ALA A 37 9.19 33.58 15.54
C ALA A 37 9.08 33.05 14.10
N ALA A 38 8.97 33.95 13.14
CA ALA A 38 9.24 33.64 11.74
C ALA A 38 10.75 33.34 11.61
N LYS A 39 11.14 32.08 11.82
CA LYS A 39 12.51 31.64 11.55
C LYS A 39 12.60 31.43 10.04
N GLY A 40 13.18 32.42 9.36
CA GLY A 40 13.52 32.34 7.95
C GLY A 40 14.28 31.04 7.67
N ALA A 41 13.66 30.16 6.89
CA ALA A 41 14.31 28.97 6.40
C ALA A 41 15.29 29.39 5.30
N ALA A 42 16.56 29.52 5.69
CA ALA A 42 17.66 29.57 4.75
C ALA A 42 17.57 28.34 3.83
N LYS A 43 17.39 28.61 2.54
CA LYS A 43 17.35 27.66 1.42
C LYS A 43 18.72 26.98 1.30
N ARG A 44 19.00 26.03 2.19
CA ARG A 44 20.00 24.97 1.99
C ARG A 44 19.29 23.85 1.24
N ASP A 45 19.94 23.22 0.27
CA ASP A 45 19.38 22.13 -0.56
C ASP A 45 18.79 20.99 0.29
N ALA A 46 17.52 21.13 0.67
CA ALA A 46 16.79 20.19 1.52
C ALA A 46 16.49 18.88 0.80
N SER A 47 16.56 18.88 -0.54
CA SER A 47 16.37 17.70 -1.40
C SER A 47 17.47 16.66 -1.22
N SER A 48 18.72 17.06 -0.96
CA SER A 48 19.85 16.12 -0.87
C SER A 48 19.82 15.25 0.38
N GLY A 49 19.37 15.79 1.51
CA GLY A 49 19.24 15.03 2.77
C GLY A 49 18.00 14.13 2.81
N LEU A 50 16.88 14.62 2.25
CA LEU A 50 15.61 13.90 2.26
C LEU A 50 15.69 12.58 1.48
N LEU A 51 16.34 12.61 0.31
CA LEU A 51 16.50 11.45 -0.58
C LEU A 51 17.65 10.51 -0.16
N SER A 52 18.29 10.75 0.99
CA SER A 52 19.40 9.91 1.46
C SER A 52 18.95 8.47 1.73
N GLY A 53 19.63 7.48 1.14
CA GLY A 53 19.27 6.06 1.27
C GLY A 53 18.29 5.54 0.22
N VAL A 54 17.78 6.41 -0.66
CA VAL A 54 17.03 6.01 -1.86
C VAL A 54 17.98 5.44 -2.90
N HIS A 55 17.59 4.36 -3.57
CA HIS A 55 18.37 3.79 -4.65
C HIS A 55 18.48 4.76 -5.85
N PRO A 56 19.64 4.92 -6.51
CA PRO A 56 19.82 5.89 -7.60
C PRO A 56 18.78 5.80 -8.71
N GLU A 57 18.36 4.58 -9.08
CA GLU A 57 17.35 4.34 -10.11
C GLU A 57 15.93 4.78 -9.68
N SER A 58 15.67 4.84 -8.37
CA SER A 58 14.37 5.21 -7.80
C SER A 58 14.26 6.72 -7.53
N VAL A 59 15.36 7.48 -7.56
CA VAL A 59 15.41 8.89 -7.10
C VAL A 59 14.37 9.77 -7.77
N ALA A 60 14.22 9.68 -9.10
CA ALA A 60 13.27 10.51 -9.83
C ALA A 60 11.81 10.18 -9.45
N ALA A 61 11.46 8.90 -9.40
CA ALA A 61 10.13 8.45 -9.03
C ALA A 61 9.80 8.80 -7.56
N VAL A 62 10.74 8.60 -6.65
CA VAL A 62 10.56 8.92 -5.22
C VAL A 62 10.45 10.43 -5.00
N SER A 63 11.19 11.25 -5.75
CA SER A 63 11.03 12.71 -5.70
C SER A 63 9.62 13.13 -6.09
N ALA A 64 9.07 12.56 -7.17
CA ALA A 64 7.70 12.85 -7.60
C ALA A 64 6.66 12.39 -6.55
N ILE A 65 6.90 11.25 -5.89
CA ILE A 65 6.03 10.77 -4.79
C ILE A 65 6.13 11.72 -3.58
N ALA A 66 7.32 12.21 -3.24
CA ALA A 66 7.50 13.16 -2.14
C ALA A 66 6.82 14.51 -2.42
N GLU A 67 6.81 14.96 -3.68
CA GLU A 67 6.05 16.14 -4.09
C GLU A 67 4.54 15.95 -3.89
N ARG A 68 3.99 14.78 -4.25
CA ARG A 68 2.59 14.42 -3.96
C ARG A 68 2.32 14.40 -2.46
N ALA A 69 3.22 13.83 -1.67
CA ALA A 69 3.12 13.78 -0.22
C ALA A 69 3.06 15.18 0.41
N GLN A 70 3.93 16.08 -0.03
CA GLN A 70 3.91 17.48 0.39
C GLN A 70 2.59 18.15 0.01
N ALA A 71 2.12 17.91 -1.22
CA ALA A 71 0.89 18.48 -1.72
C ALA A 71 -0.36 18.00 -0.95
N ALA A 72 -0.41 16.73 -0.55
CA ALA A 72 -1.46 16.17 0.30
C ALA A 72 -1.46 16.82 1.70
N SER A 73 -0.27 16.97 2.31
CA SER A 73 -0.11 17.64 3.60
C SER A 73 -0.55 19.11 3.55
N ASP A 74 -0.14 19.85 2.52
CA ASP A 74 -0.47 21.28 2.37
C ASP A 74 -1.97 21.51 2.16
N ARG A 75 -2.63 20.61 1.42
CA ARG A 75 -4.07 20.68 1.12
C ARG A 75 -4.98 20.11 2.19
N TRP A 76 -4.45 19.44 3.21
CA TRP A 76 -5.27 18.66 4.15
C TRP A 76 -6.16 17.63 3.43
N GLY A 77 -5.65 17.03 2.36
CA GLY A 77 -6.37 16.03 1.58
C GLY A 77 -5.52 14.78 1.38
N THR A 78 -5.94 13.93 0.45
CA THR A 78 -5.22 12.72 0.07
C THR A 78 -4.76 12.73 -1.37
N GLU A 79 -3.65 12.04 -1.59
CA GLU A 79 -3.09 11.76 -2.91
C GLU A 79 -2.87 10.26 -3.04
N VAL A 80 -3.14 9.70 -4.23
CA VAL A 80 -2.92 8.27 -4.48
C VAL A 80 -1.93 8.10 -5.63
N THR A 81 -0.89 7.28 -5.41
CA THR A 81 0.10 6.99 -6.44
C THR A 81 -0.47 6.07 -7.53
N GLU A 82 0.31 5.86 -8.59
CA GLU A 82 0.13 4.69 -9.46
C GLU A 82 0.50 3.39 -8.73
N PHE A 83 0.34 2.23 -9.38
CA PHE A 83 0.87 0.98 -8.86
C PHE A 83 2.39 0.99 -8.89
N LEU A 84 2.96 0.87 -7.71
CA LEU A 84 4.39 0.80 -7.47
C LEU A 84 4.78 -0.66 -7.26
N ASP A 85 5.99 -1.02 -7.68
CA ASP A 85 6.58 -2.29 -7.26
C ASP A 85 7.10 -2.19 -5.80
N PRO A 86 7.30 -3.33 -5.10
CA PRO A 86 7.74 -3.33 -3.71
C PRO A 86 9.05 -2.58 -3.44
N ALA A 87 9.98 -2.55 -4.41
CA ALA A 87 11.27 -1.86 -4.24
C ALA A 87 11.04 -0.35 -4.16
N LEU A 88 10.22 0.17 -5.08
CA LEU A 88 9.87 1.59 -5.12
C LEU A 88 9.02 2.00 -3.92
N VAL A 89 8.12 1.14 -3.45
CA VAL A 89 7.37 1.37 -2.19
C VAL A 89 8.31 1.50 -1.00
N ALA A 90 9.27 0.60 -0.87
CA ALA A 90 10.25 0.63 0.21
C ALA A 90 11.06 1.94 0.18
N ASP A 91 11.54 2.36 -1.00
CA ASP A 91 12.25 3.63 -1.16
C ASP A 91 11.38 4.85 -0.85
N ALA A 92 10.13 4.87 -1.34
CA ALA A 92 9.20 5.97 -1.11
C ALA A 92 8.90 6.12 0.39
N ARG A 93 8.69 5.02 1.11
CA ARG A 93 8.44 5.04 2.56
C ARG A 93 9.62 5.60 3.35
N VAL A 94 10.86 5.26 2.99
CA VAL A 94 12.06 5.84 3.63
C VAL A 94 12.06 7.37 3.59
N VAL A 95 11.52 7.95 2.51
CA VAL A 95 11.42 9.40 2.34
C VAL A 95 10.21 9.96 3.06
N ILE A 96 9.02 9.39 2.86
CA ILE A 96 7.78 9.88 3.45
C ILE A 96 7.82 9.80 4.99
N ASP A 97 8.39 8.74 5.56
CA ASP A 97 8.52 8.59 7.03
C ASP A 97 9.40 9.67 7.68
N ARG A 98 10.18 10.43 6.88
CA ARG A 98 10.98 11.59 7.34
C ARG A 98 10.25 12.91 7.18
N MET A 99 9.16 12.94 6.41
CA MET A 99 8.35 14.14 6.20
C MET A 99 7.46 14.35 7.42
N ALA A 100 7.34 15.60 7.87
CA ALA A 100 6.39 15.95 8.91
C ALA A 100 4.97 15.94 8.35
N ASP A 101 3.99 15.60 9.19
CA ASP A 101 2.57 15.68 8.88
C ASP A 101 2.12 14.87 7.64
N CYS A 102 2.84 13.79 7.30
CA CYS A 102 2.49 12.94 6.19
C CYS A 102 2.68 11.46 6.54
N GLU A 103 1.76 10.63 6.06
CA GLU A 103 1.79 9.18 6.20
C GLU A 103 1.40 8.57 4.85
N ALA A 104 2.01 7.43 4.50
CA ALA A 104 1.67 6.68 3.29
C ALA A 104 1.30 5.24 3.64
N ARG A 105 0.07 4.86 3.29
CA ARG A 105 -0.48 3.52 3.52
C ARG A 105 -0.57 2.76 2.20
N PRO A 106 0.07 1.57 2.08
CA PRO A 106 0.00 0.78 0.88
C PRO A 106 -1.36 0.07 0.74
N TRP A 107 -1.92 0.08 -0.46
CA TRP A 107 -3.11 -0.68 -0.81
C TRP A 107 -3.03 -1.20 -2.25
N GLY A 108 -3.13 -2.52 -2.41
CA GLY A 108 -3.16 -3.15 -3.74
C GLY A 108 -4.47 -3.85 -4.06
N GLY A 109 -5.50 -3.72 -3.24
CA GLY A 109 -6.80 -4.40 -3.36
C GLY A 109 -6.97 -5.62 -2.45
N TYR A 110 -5.87 -6.15 -1.89
CA TYR A 110 -5.86 -7.20 -0.88
C TYR A 110 -4.55 -7.16 -0.08
N ASP A 111 -4.53 -7.75 1.12
CA ASP A 111 -3.44 -7.63 2.10
C ASP A 111 -2.06 -8.05 1.57
N ARG A 112 -2.01 -9.01 0.64
CA ARG A 112 -0.77 -9.61 0.13
C ARG A 112 -0.41 -9.17 -1.28
N ALA A 113 -0.99 -8.08 -1.74
CA ALA A 113 -0.70 -7.53 -3.06
C ALA A 113 0.79 -7.20 -3.19
N GLU A 114 1.41 -7.66 -4.27
CA GLU A 114 2.81 -7.31 -4.55
C GLU A 114 2.90 -5.89 -5.09
N ARG A 115 2.07 -5.56 -6.08
CA ARG A 115 1.96 -4.19 -6.60
C ARG A 115 0.89 -3.45 -5.84
N VAL A 116 1.27 -2.32 -5.25
CA VAL A 116 0.37 -1.50 -4.41
C VAL A 116 0.40 -0.05 -4.85
N ARG A 117 -0.68 0.66 -4.57
CA ARG A 117 -0.77 2.11 -4.62
C ARG A 117 -0.51 2.65 -3.21
N LEU A 118 0.18 3.77 -3.09
CA LEU A 118 0.30 4.48 -1.81
C LEU A 118 -0.82 5.50 -1.72
N VAL A 119 -1.64 5.38 -0.68
CA VAL A 119 -2.58 6.43 -0.25
C VAL A 119 -1.83 7.31 0.74
N ILE A 120 -1.65 8.57 0.38
CA ILE A 120 -0.78 9.51 1.06
C ILE A 120 -1.63 10.66 1.61
N GLY A 121 -1.46 11.00 2.88
CA GLY A 121 -2.20 12.06 3.53
C GLY A 121 -1.71 12.31 4.96
N ARG A 122 -2.30 13.29 5.64
CA ARG A 122 -2.08 13.47 7.08
C ARG A 122 -2.75 12.32 7.83
N ARG A 123 -2.22 11.93 8.99
CA ARG A 123 -2.83 10.89 9.81
C ARG A 123 -4.29 11.18 10.14
N GLU A 124 -4.60 12.44 10.48
CA GLU A 124 -5.95 12.86 10.85
C GLU A 124 -6.96 12.72 9.70
N VAL A 125 -6.50 12.88 8.45
CA VAL A 125 -7.33 12.69 7.26
C VAL A 125 -7.47 11.19 6.96
N LEU A 126 -6.36 10.44 6.99
CA LEU A 126 -6.38 9.01 6.69
C LEU A 126 -7.18 8.18 7.70
N ASP A 127 -7.22 8.60 8.96
CA ASP A 127 -7.98 7.97 10.06
C ASP A 127 -9.39 8.55 10.21
N GLY A 128 -9.78 9.51 9.37
CA GLY A 128 -11.12 10.08 9.36
C GLY A 128 -12.17 9.11 8.81
N ASP A 129 -13.41 9.59 8.73
CA ASP A 129 -14.57 8.87 8.18
C ASP A 129 -15.13 9.58 6.93
N ASP A 130 -14.37 10.50 6.34
CA ASP A 130 -14.74 11.23 5.12
C ASP A 130 -14.34 10.47 3.85
N ASP A 131 -14.75 11.00 2.69
CA ASP A 131 -14.47 10.40 1.37
C ASP A 131 -12.97 10.35 1.04
N ASP A 132 -12.15 11.15 1.72
CA ASP A 132 -10.70 11.20 1.56
C ASP A 132 -9.98 10.23 2.51
N SER A 133 -10.68 9.61 3.47
CA SER A 133 -10.12 8.65 4.41
C SER A 133 -9.54 7.41 3.74
N PHE A 134 -8.62 6.73 4.43
CA PHE A 134 -8.07 5.48 3.92
C PHE A 134 -9.15 4.41 3.75
N ALA A 135 -10.11 4.33 4.67
CA ALA A 135 -11.20 3.35 4.60
C ALA A 135 -12.09 3.58 3.38
N ALA A 136 -12.50 4.83 3.11
CA ALA A 136 -13.29 5.17 1.92
C ALA A 136 -12.53 4.89 0.62
N LEU A 137 -11.25 5.29 0.56
CA LEU A 137 -10.39 5.07 -0.60
C LEU A 137 -9.98 3.61 -0.81
N THR A 138 -10.23 2.72 0.14
CA THR A 138 -9.92 1.28 0.01
C THR A 138 -11.16 0.40 -0.02
N ASP A 139 -12.35 1.00 -0.09
CA ASP A 139 -13.61 0.27 -0.14
C ASP A 139 -13.69 -0.72 -1.31
N ALA A 140 -14.38 -1.84 -1.05
CA ALA A 140 -14.48 -2.95 -1.97
C ALA A 140 -15.32 -2.66 -3.22
N SER A 141 -16.16 -1.62 -3.19
CA SER A 141 -17.13 -1.32 -4.23
C SER A 141 -16.55 -0.40 -5.31
N ASN A 142 -15.76 0.62 -4.92
CA ASN A 142 -15.16 1.55 -5.87
C ASN A 142 -14.08 2.47 -5.25
N GLY A 143 -13.15 1.92 -4.46
CA GLY A 143 -12.01 2.67 -3.93
C GLY A 143 -10.95 3.00 -4.99
N CYS A 144 -9.71 3.15 -4.55
CA CYS A 144 -8.57 3.41 -5.41
C CYS A 144 -8.09 2.17 -6.18
N VAL A 145 -8.64 0.98 -5.96
CA VAL A 145 -8.31 -0.21 -6.75
C VAL A 145 -9.59 -0.87 -7.22
N ALA A 146 -9.66 -1.19 -8.51
CA ALA A 146 -10.77 -1.91 -9.11
C ALA A 146 -10.34 -3.31 -9.55
N LEU A 147 -11.25 -4.27 -9.37
CA LEU A 147 -11.09 -5.63 -9.86
C LEU A 147 -11.71 -5.77 -11.24
N LEU A 148 -10.90 -6.21 -12.19
CA LEU A 148 -11.34 -6.63 -13.50
C LEU A 148 -11.32 -8.17 -13.60
N GLN A 149 -12.50 -8.77 -13.75
CA GLN A 149 -12.66 -10.19 -14.02
C GLN A 149 -12.58 -10.43 -15.54
N ILE A 150 -11.60 -11.23 -15.97
CA ILE A 150 -11.45 -11.66 -17.36
C ILE A 150 -11.90 -13.11 -17.45
N SER A 151 -13.00 -13.33 -18.16
CA SER A 151 -13.58 -14.65 -18.36
C SER A 151 -13.39 -15.12 -19.79
N GLY A 152 -12.84 -16.31 -19.97
CA GLY A 152 -12.65 -16.93 -21.28
C GLY A 152 -12.48 -18.45 -21.15
N ASN A 153 -12.54 -19.17 -22.27
CA ASN A 153 -12.34 -20.61 -22.29
C ASN A 153 -10.89 -20.96 -22.66
N PHE A 154 -10.05 -21.17 -21.66
CA PHE A 154 -8.62 -21.47 -21.83
C PHE A 154 -8.29 -22.97 -21.75
N MET A 155 -9.29 -23.86 -21.87
CA MET A 155 -9.10 -25.32 -21.79
C MET A 155 -8.16 -25.86 -22.90
N PHE A 156 -8.20 -25.27 -24.09
CA PHE A 156 -7.42 -25.73 -25.26
C PHE A 156 -6.28 -24.79 -25.65
N ASP A 157 -6.18 -23.63 -25.00
CA ASP A 157 -5.13 -22.63 -25.23
C ASP A 157 -4.81 -21.96 -23.88
N ALA A 158 -4.07 -22.67 -23.02
CA ALA A 158 -3.86 -22.30 -21.61
C ALA A 158 -3.00 -21.05 -21.45
N ALA A 159 -3.59 -19.95 -20.95
CA ALA A 159 -2.92 -18.66 -20.80
C ALA A 159 -2.20 -18.54 -19.47
N ASP A 160 -1.00 -17.96 -19.51
CA ASP A 160 -0.22 -17.64 -18.33
C ASP A 160 -0.29 -16.14 -17.99
N HIS A 161 0.35 -15.75 -16.89
CA HIS A 161 0.39 -14.36 -16.45
C HIS A 161 0.92 -13.40 -17.53
N ARG A 162 1.90 -13.81 -18.35
CA ARG A 162 2.52 -12.96 -19.37
C ARG A 162 1.54 -12.68 -20.51
N ASP A 163 0.66 -13.60 -20.81
CA ASP A 163 -0.35 -13.43 -21.86
C ASP A 163 -1.40 -12.41 -21.47
N PHE A 164 -1.92 -12.49 -20.23
CA PHE A 164 -2.88 -11.50 -19.71
C PHE A 164 -2.23 -10.11 -19.59
N LEU A 165 -0.99 -10.05 -19.11
CA LEU A 165 -0.23 -8.80 -19.09
C LEU A 165 -0.03 -8.26 -20.51
N GLY A 166 0.37 -9.11 -21.46
CA GLY A 166 0.58 -8.74 -22.85
C GLY A 166 -0.69 -8.21 -23.51
N ALA A 167 -1.85 -8.81 -23.22
CA ALA A 167 -3.15 -8.33 -23.69
C ALA A 167 -3.50 -6.95 -23.11
N ALA A 168 -3.26 -6.73 -21.82
CA ALA A 168 -3.52 -5.44 -21.18
C ALA A 168 -2.61 -4.33 -21.73
N LEU A 169 -1.31 -4.63 -21.92
CA LEU A 169 -0.37 -3.69 -22.53
C LEU A 169 -0.69 -3.45 -24.02
N GLY A 170 -1.09 -4.49 -24.75
CA GLY A 170 -1.52 -4.40 -26.14
C GLY A 170 -2.77 -3.55 -26.36
N ALA A 171 -3.63 -3.44 -25.34
CA ALA A 171 -4.76 -2.51 -25.32
C ALA A 171 -4.34 -1.04 -25.12
N GLY A 172 -3.06 -0.76 -24.87
CA GLY A 172 -2.51 0.59 -24.73
C GLY A 172 -2.32 1.07 -23.30
N ILE A 173 -2.35 0.17 -22.31
CA ILE A 173 -2.20 0.54 -20.90
C ILE A 173 -0.74 0.45 -20.46
N GLU A 174 -0.33 1.42 -19.65
CA GLU A 174 0.98 1.44 -19.01
C GLU A 174 1.01 0.48 -17.81
N ARG A 175 2.16 -0.17 -17.60
CA ARG A 175 2.33 -1.19 -16.55
C ARG A 175 2.16 -0.64 -15.13
N ASP A 176 2.44 0.65 -14.93
CA ASP A 176 2.24 1.34 -13.65
C ASP A 176 0.76 1.55 -13.30
N ARG A 177 -0.16 1.40 -14.24
CA ARG A 177 -1.61 1.43 -13.97
C ARG A 177 -2.21 0.07 -13.62
N LEU A 178 -1.40 -0.97 -13.69
CA LEU A 178 -1.78 -2.35 -13.40
C LEU A 178 -1.13 -2.83 -12.10
N GLY A 179 -1.97 -3.43 -11.26
CA GLY A 179 -1.58 -4.16 -10.07
C GLY A 179 -1.29 -5.63 -10.40
N ASP A 180 -1.66 -6.50 -9.48
CA ASP A 180 -1.43 -7.94 -9.62
C ASP A 180 -2.40 -8.58 -10.63
N ILE A 181 -1.91 -9.63 -11.30
CA ILE A 181 -2.68 -10.46 -12.23
C ILE A 181 -2.76 -11.87 -11.65
N LEU A 182 -3.96 -12.28 -11.30
CA LEU A 182 -4.27 -13.56 -10.67
C LEU A 182 -4.90 -14.51 -11.70
N VAL A 183 -4.11 -15.44 -12.24
CA VAL A 183 -4.57 -16.41 -13.22
C VAL A 183 -5.42 -17.49 -12.54
N GLN A 184 -6.63 -17.73 -13.06
CA GLN A 184 -7.62 -18.68 -12.55
C GLN A 184 -7.66 -19.99 -13.37
N GLY A 185 -6.51 -20.39 -13.91
CA GLY A 185 -6.39 -21.57 -14.77
C GLY A 185 -7.24 -21.44 -16.04
N GLU A 186 -8.11 -22.42 -16.28
CA GLU A 186 -8.92 -22.50 -17.51
C GLU A 186 -10.02 -21.45 -17.61
N ARG A 187 -10.38 -20.78 -16.49
CA ARG A 187 -11.49 -19.82 -16.42
C ARG A 187 -11.10 -18.40 -16.85
N GLY A 188 -9.80 -18.11 -16.93
CA GLY A 188 -9.28 -16.78 -17.23
C GLY A 188 -8.42 -16.20 -16.11
N ALA A 189 -8.58 -14.92 -15.81
CA ALA A 189 -7.77 -14.22 -14.81
C ALA A 189 -8.52 -13.06 -14.16
N GLN A 190 -7.98 -12.59 -13.04
CA GLN A 190 -8.39 -11.36 -12.38
C GLN A 190 -7.24 -10.37 -12.43
N ILE A 191 -7.51 -9.12 -12.82
CA ILE A 191 -6.51 -8.05 -12.88
C ILE A 191 -6.94 -6.94 -11.95
N LEU A 192 -6.02 -6.51 -11.10
CA LEU A 192 -6.18 -5.29 -10.31
C LEU A 192 -5.66 -4.11 -11.12
N ALA A 193 -6.46 -3.04 -11.20
CA ALA A 193 -6.11 -1.85 -11.97
C ALA A 193 -6.66 -0.59 -11.29
N THR A 194 -6.22 0.58 -11.76
CA THR A 194 -6.87 1.83 -11.35
C THR A 194 -8.31 1.85 -11.89
N PRO A 195 -9.29 2.43 -11.17
CA PRO A 195 -10.68 2.42 -11.61
C PRO A 195 -10.90 2.93 -13.05
N PRO A 196 -10.24 4.02 -13.51
CA PRO A 196 -10.36 4.46 -14.90
C PRO A 196 -9.84 3.41 -15.90
N MET A 197 -8.78 2.69 -15.55
CA MET A 197 -8.20 1.66 -16.43
C MET A 197 -8.98 0.37 -16.42
N ALA A 198 -9.60 -0.01 -15.29
CA ALA A 198 -10.54 -1.14 -15.26
C ALA A 198 -11.74 -0.87 -16.18
N ALA A 199 -12.30 0.35 -16.15
CA ALA A 199 -13.37 0.77 -17.05
C ALA A 199 -12.93 0.71 -18.52
N PHE A 200 -11.75 1.23 -18.84
CA PHE A 200 -11.21 1.15 -20.20
C PHE A 200 -11.02 -0.31 -20.65
N LEU A 201 -10.36 -1.14 -19.84
CA LEU A 201 -10.12 -2.56 -20.15
C LEU A 201 -11.39 -3.37 -20.34
N SER A 202 -12.46 -3.06 -19.60
CA SER A 202 -13.74 -3.76 -19.75
C SER A 202 -14.31 -3.67 -21.17
N SER A 203 -13.97 -2.60 -21.89
CA SER A 203 -14.37 -2.39 -23.29
C SER A 203 -13.29 -2.77 -24.30
N ALA A 204 -12.02 -2.54 -23.97
CA ALA A 204 -10.90 -2.70 -24.90
C ALA A 204 -10.37 -4.13 -24.98
N MET A 205 -10.40 -4.89 -23.88
CA MET A 205 -9.84 -6.24 -23.82
C MET A 205 -10.85 -7.28 -24.29
N THR A 206 -10.82 -7.59 -25.59
CA THR A 206 -11.76 -8.51 -26.24
C THR A 206 -11.20 -9.91 -26.47
N SER A 207 -9.88 -10.06 -26.46
CA SER A 207 -9.21 -11.35 -26.60
C SER A 207 -7.89 -11.40 -25.83
N VAL A 208 -7.50 -12.59 -25.41
CA VAL A 208 -6.18 -12.90 -24.87
C VAL A 208 -5.61 -14.01 -25.75
N ARG A 209 -4.49 -13.71 -26.43
CA ARG A 209 -3.95 -14.53 -27.53
C ARG A 209 -5.01 -14.77 -28.63
N LYS A 210 -5.51 -16.00 -28.77
CA LYS A 210 -6.56 -16.37 -29.75
C LYS A 210 -7.91 -16.60 -29.08
N VAL A 211 -7.98 -16.58 -27.77
CA VAL A 211 -9.20 -16.86 -27.00
C VAL A 211 -9.99 -15.56 -26.83
N PRO A 212 -11.26 -15.50 -27.28
CA PRO A 212 -12.13 -14.36 -26.98
C PRO A 212 -12.42 -14.33 -25.48
N VAL A 213 -12.38 -13.15 -24.89
CA VAL A 213 -12.62 -12.95 -23.46
C VAL A 213 -13.67 -11.87 -23.23
N ALA A 214 -14.37 -11.97 -22.10
CA ALA A 214 -15.20 -10.91 -21.55
C ALA A 214 -14.52 -10.32 -20.32
N ALA A 215 -14.25 -9.01 -20.35
CA ALA A 215 -13.68 -8.26 -19.24
C ALA A 215 -14.78 -7.47 -18.53
N THR A 216 -15.05 -7.78 -17.27
CA THR A 216 -16.11 -7.13 -16.48
C THR A 216 -15.56 -6.62 -15.16
N ILE A 217 -15.95 -5.42 -14.74
CA ILE A 217 -15.63 -4.90 -13.41
C ILE A 217 -16.43 -5.70 -12.38
N ALA A 218 -15.76 -6.16 -11.33
CA ALA A 218 -16.35 -6.90 -10.21
C ALA A 218 -15.97 -6.22 -8.89
N PRO A 219 -16.75 -6.40 -7.80
CA PRO A 219 -16.36 -5.90 -6.49
C PRO A 219 -15.12 -6.65 -5.96
N LEU A 220 -14.27 -5.98 -5.17
CA LEU A 220 -13.06 -6.60 -4.60
C LEU A 220 -13.37 -7.82 -3.72
N THR A 221 -14.60 -7.94 -3.20
CA THR A 221 -15.08 -9.13 -2.46
C THR A 221 -15.04 -10.41 -3.29
N ASP A 222 -15.08 -10.32 -4.62
CA ASP A 222 -15.05 -11.46 -5.54
C ASP A 222 -13.61 -11.89 -5.90
N LEU A 223 -12.61 -11.20 -5.36
CA LEU A 223 -11.20 -11.49 -5.61
C LEU A 223 -10.84 -12.89 -5.11
N ARG A 224 -10.30 -13.71 -6.01
CA ARG A 224 -9.85 -15.07 -5.73
C ARG A 224 -8.34 -15.09 -5.64
N VAL A 225 -7.84 -14.79 -4.45
CA VAL A 225 -6.40 -14.85 -4.17
C VAL A 225 -5.97 -16.31 -4.01
N PRO A 226 -5.01 -16.81 -4.81
CA PRO A 226 -4.46 -18.14 -4.60
C PRO A 226 -3.88 -18.28 -3.18
N PRO A 227 -4.08 -19.43 -2.51
CA PRO A 227 -3.46 -19.65 -1.22
C PRO A 227 -1.93 -19.59 -1.37
N PRO A 228 -1.23 -18.96 -0.42
CA PRO A 228 0.22 -18.89 -0.45
C PRO A 228 0.79 -20.32 -0.38
N ARG A 229 1.58 -20.72 -1.36
CA ARG A 229 2.44 -21.91 -1.24
C ARG A 229 3.69 -21.49 -0.47
N VAL A 230 3.55 -21.33 0.85
CA VAL A 230 4.68 -21.04 1.74
C VAL A 230 5.11 -22.35 2.37
N ASP A 231 6.20 -22.92 1.83
CA ASP A 231 6.91 -24.00 2.48
C ASP A 231 7.90 -23.39 3.47
N THR A 232 7.62 -23.51 4.76
CA THR A 232 8.56 -23.13 5.81
C THR A 232 9.63 -24.20 5.95
N PHE A 233 10.90 -23.79 6.03
CA PHE A 233 12.00 -24.68 6.36
C PHE A 233 12.97 -23.93 7.28
N ALA A 234 13.63 -24.67 8.17
CA ALA A 234 14.69 -24.15 9.01
C ALA A 234 16.03 -24.70 8.52
N SER A 235 17.06 -23.84 8.48
CA SER A 235 18.45 -24.24 8.23
C SER A 235 19.36 -23.56 9.24
N VAL A 236 20.43 -24.25 9.64
CA VAL A 236 21.46 -23.70 10.52
C VAL A 236 22.65 -23.32 9.65
N GLU A 237 22.84 -22.02 9.45
CA GLU A 237 23.95 -21.48 8.66
C GLU A 237 24.98 -20.83 9.57
N LYS A 238 26.27 -21.09 9.31
CA LYS A 238 27.39 -20.50 10.08
C LYS A 238 27.52 -18.97 9.92
N SER A 239 26.85 -18.39 8.93
CA SER A 239 26.88 -16.96 8.63
C SER A 239 25.65 -16.57 7.83
N MET A 240 25.13 -15.36 8.05
CA MET A 240 23.99 -14.78 7.34
C MET A 240 24.34 -14.29 5.92
N ARG A 241 25.24 -14.96 5.22
CA ARG A 241 25.62 -14.58 3.86
C ARG A 241 24.56 -14.98 2.85
N LEU A 242 24.34 -14.14 1.84
CA LEU A 242 23.37 -14.35 0.77
C LEU A 242 23.55 -15.71 0.08
N ASP A 243 24.79 -16.09 -0.25
CA ASP A 243 25.09 -17.39 -0.86
C ASP A 243 24.67 -18.57 0.01
N ALA A 244 24.90 -18.49 1.32
CA ALA A 244 24.51 -19.50 2.30
C ALA A 244 22.98 -19.57 2.46
N VAL A 245 22.35 -18.44 2.79
CA VAL A 245 20.91 -18.36 3.04
C VAL A 245 20.10 -18.73 1.79
N ALA A 246 20.46 -18.20 0.62
CA ALA A 246 19.79 -18.54 -0.64
C ALA A 246 20.00 -20.01 -1.05
N SER A 247 21.18 -20.58 -0.79
CA SER A 247 21.44 -22.00 -1.09
C SER A 247 20.52 -22.93 -0.31
N ALA A 248 20.29 -22.62 0.98
CA ALA A 248 19.34 -23.34 1.82
C ALA A 248 17.90 -23.11 1.35
N GLY A 249 17.53 -21.84 1.07
CA GLY A 249 16.24 -21.41 0.53
C GLY A 249 15.79 -22.16 -0.71
N PHE A 250 16.66 -22.21 -1.72
CA PHE A 250 16.32 -22.78 -3.02
C PHE A 250 16.75 -24.25 -3.18
N ARG A 251 17.28 -24.87 -2.12
CA ARG A 251 17.83 -26.24 -2.08
C ARG A 251 18.84 -26.47 -3.22
N MET A 252 19.87 -25.62 -3.28
CA MET A 252 20.91 -25.64 -4.33
C MET A 252 22.29 -25.62 -3.69
N SER A 253 23.32 -26.06 -4.42
CA SER A 253 24.70 -25.94 -3.93
C SER A 253 25.13 -24.48 -3.83
N ARG A 254 25.96 -24.15 -2.84
CA ARG A 254 26.50 -22.80 -2.64
C ARG A 254 27.32 -22.29 -3.83
N SER A 255 28.06 -23.17 -4.51
CA SER A 255 28.81 -22.82 -5.72
C SER A 255 27.86 -22.34 -6.82
N LYS A 256 26.83 -23.14 -7.13
CA LYS A 256 25.82 -22.81 -8.13
C LYS A 256 25.05 -21.54 -7.75
N MET A 257 24.76 -21.34 -6.47
CA MET A 257 24.10 -20.12 -6.00
C MET A 257 25.00 -18.89 -6.20
N SER A 258 26.29 -19.00 -5.90
CA SER A 258 27.26 -17.92 -6.10
C SER A 258 27.37 -17.53 -7.58
N ASP A 259 27.37 -18.50 -8.48
CA ASP A 259 27.38 -18.27 -9.93
C ASP A 259 26.11 -17.56 -10.40
N LEU A 260 24.94 -17.96 -9.88
CA LEU A 260 23.66 -17.31 -10.19
C LEU A 260 23.56 -15.89 -9.65
N ILE A 261 24.12 -15.63 -8.45
CA ILE A 261 24.23 -14.29 -7.89
C ILE A 261 25.13 -13.42 -8.78
N ALA A 262 26.29 -13.94 -9.17
CA ALA A 262 27.22 -13.24 -10.07
C ALA A 262 26.62 -12.97 -11.46
N ALA A 263 25.77 -13.87 -11.96
CA ALA A 263 25.03 -13.71 -13.20
C ALA A 263 23.81 -12.77 -13.11
N GLY A 264 23.52 -12.18 -11.95
CA GLY A 264 22.38 -11.27 -11.74
C GLY A 264 21.02 -11.97 -11.71
N ALA A 265 20.98 -13.31 -11.60
CA ALA A 265 19.73 -14.07 -11.57
C ALA A 265 19.02 -14.01 -10.19
N VAL A 266 19.74 -13.57 -9.15
CA VAL A 266 19.24 -13.40 -7.78
C VAL A 266 19.04 -11.92 -7.48
N LYS A 267 17.88 -11.60 -6.90
CA LYS A 267 17.56 -10.27 -6.39
C LYS A 267 17.40 -10.32 -4.88
N VAL A 268 17.89 -9.30 -4.20
CA VAL A 268 17.64 -9.09 -2.76
C VAL A 268 16.81 -7.82 -2.64
N ASN A 269 15.67 -7.91 -1.95
CA ASN A 269 14.72 -6.81 -1.82
C ASN A 269 14.42 -6.18 -3.19
N TRP A 270 14.10 -7.04 -4.16
CA TRP A 270 13.75 -6.69 -5.55
C TRP A 270 14.87 -6.04 -6.39
N ARG A 271 16.10 -5.92 -5.88
CA ARG A 271 17.25 -5.33 -6.57
C ARG A 271 18.29 -6.36 -7.01
N GLU A 272 18.86 -6.15 -8.19
CA GLU A 272 19.95 -6.96 -8.73
C GLU A 272 21.32 -6.47 -8.21
N GLY A 273 22.38 -7.24 -8.48
CA GLY A 273 23.76 -6.81 -8.21
C GLY A 273 24.26 -7.02 -6.77
N ALA A 274 23.52 -7.76 -5.95
CA ALA A 274 24.03 -8.20 -4.64
C ALA A 274 25.26 -9.11 -4.82
N LYS A 275 26.24 -9.00 -3.93
CA LYS A 275 27.42 -9.87 -3.94
C LYS A 275 27.11 -11.16 -3.16
N PRO A 276 27.75 -12.29 -3.47
CA PRO A 276 27.55 -13.54 -2.72
C PRO A 276 27.79 -13.40 -1.20
N LYS A 277 28.70 -12.50 -0.83
CA LYS A 277 29.07 -12.20 0.56
C LYS A 277 28.17 -11.19 1.27
N THR A 278 27.14 -10.63 0.60
CA THR A 278 26.21 -9.69 1.20
C THR A 278 25.52 -10.34 2.39
N GLU A 279 25.41 -9.62 3.51
CA GLU A 279 24.74 -10.12 4.70
C GLU A 279 23.23 -9.90 4.60
N CYS A 280 22.46 -10.96 4.81
CA CYS A 280 21.01 -10.97 4.84
C CYS A 280 20.50 -10.72 6.25
N LYS A 281 19.40 -9.98 6.35
CA LYS A 281 18.71 -9.67 7.61
C LYS A 281 17.35 -10.37 7.64
N SER A 282 16.79 -10.54 8.85
CA SER A 282 15.39 -10.92 8.99
C SER A 282 14.49 -9.94 8.24
N GLY A 283 13.52 -10.49 7.51
CA GLY A 283 12.61 -9.77 6.62
C GLY A 283 13.15 -9.53 5.21
N ASP A 284 14.40 -9.89 4.89
CA ASP A 284 14.90 -9.75 3.52
C ASP A 284 14.20 -10.73 2.58
N VAL A 285 13.82 -10.25 1.39
CA VAL A 285 13.20 -11.06 0.35
C VAL A 285 14.22 -11.38 -0.74
N ILE A 286 14.58 -12.64 -0.85
CA ILE A 286 15.50 -13.17 -1.86
C ILE A 286 14.68 -13.79 -2.99
N SER A 287 14.80 -13.25 -4.19
CA SER A 287 14.11 -13.76 -5.39
C SER A 287 15.10 -14.40 -6.35
N LEU A 288 14.80 -15.61 -6.83
CA LEU A 288 15.59 -16.28 -7.86
C LEU A 288 14.75 -16.47 -9.12
N ARG A 289 15.27 -15.98 -10.25
CA ARG A 289 14.58 -16.08 -11.55
C ARG A 289 14.26 -17.53 -11.88
N GLY A 290 12.97 -17.82 -12.10
CA GLY A 290 12.48 -19.15 -12.46
C GLY A 290 12.34 -20.14 -11.31
N LYS A 291 12.66 -19.76 -10.07
CA LYS A 291 12.51 -20.63 -8.88
C LYS A 291 11.62 -20.06 -7.78
N GLY A 292 11.33 -18.76 -7.79
CA GLY A 292 10.42 -18.13 -6.84
C GLY A 292 11.12 -17.21 -5.85
N ARG A 293 10.55 -17.07 -4.65
CA ARG A 293 11.01 -16.15 -3.60
C ARG A 293 11.18 -16.90 -2.28
N VAL A 294 12.15 -16.45 -1.49
CA VAL A 294 12.42 -16.90 -0.13
C VAL A 294 12.49 -15.66 0.74
N GLU A 295 11.67 -15.61 1.78
CA GLU A 295 11.73 -14.57 2.80
C GLU A 295 12.57 -15.07 3.97
N VAL A 296 13.51 -14.25 4.44
CA VAL A 296 14.32 -14.57 5.61
C VAL A 296 13.46 -14.35 6.86
N GLY A 297 13.10 -15.44 7.53
CA GLY A 297 12.33 -15.37 8.77
C GLY A 297 13.14 -14.88 9.97
N GLU A 298 12.69 -15.25 11.17
CA GLU A 298 13.40 -14.95 12.40
C GLU A 298 14.77 -15.64 12.45
N VAL A 299 15.80 -14.86 12.77
CA VAL A 299 17.16 -15.36 12.95
C VAL A 299 17.39 -15.52 14.45
N THR A 300 17.43 -16.77 14.91
CA THR A 300 17.86 -17.09 16.28
C THR A 300 19.36 -17.31 16.27
N THR A 301 20.10 -16.50 17.03
CA THR A 301 21.57 -16.60 17.17
C THR A 301 21.94 -17.38 18.42
#